data_AF-A0A2S2NDC2-F1
#
_entry.id   AF-A0A2S2NDC2-F1
#
_cell.length_a   1.000
_cell.length_b   1.000
_cell.length_c   1.000
_cell.angle_alpha   90.00
_cell.angle_beta   90.00
_cell.angle_gamma   90.00
#
_symmetry.space_group_name_H-M   'P 1'
#
loop_
_entity.id
_entity.type
_entity.pdbx_description
1 polymer ?
#
loop_
_entity_poly.entity_id
_entity_poly.type
_entity_poly.pdbx_seq_one_letter_code
_entity_poly.pdbx_strand_id
1 'polypeptide(L)'
;FGNNFSETYLSKQLNSITQAKFEKVQDYAGRVELALYRLINEMTKDKTITESRTISKVLTTQAQNIFVDGLYFQIRTVLRAMKLNSLEEMIKAALEEEQALENLKQKYDTKNTNSYSKPKCYNCESFGHFSKDCRKPKNTNNNGNK
;
A
#
# COMPACT_ATOMS: atom_id res chain seq x y z
N PHE A 1 19.90 19.86 -33.33
CA PHE A 1 20.37 19.94 -31.92
C PHE A 1 19.25 19.59 -30.92
N GLY A 2 18.40 18.58 -31.19
CA GLY A 2 17.16 18.34 -30.42
C GLY A 2 17.11 17.14 -29.47
N ASN A 3 18.02 16.15 -29.58
CA ASN A 3 17.85 14.86 -28.87
C ASN A 3 18.31 14.86 -27.40
N ASN A 4 19.38 15.58 -27.04
CA ASN A 4 19.92 15.45 -25.68
C ASN A 4 19.01 16.04 -24.58
N PHE A 5 18.15 17.00 -24.94
CA PHE A 5 17.27 17.66 -23.96
C PHE A 5 16.08 16.78 -23.57
N SER A 6 15.50 16.02 -24.51
CA SER A 6 14.42 15.06 -24.25
C SER A 6 14.93 13.86 -23.43
N GLU A 7 16.09 13.30 -23.79
CA GLU A 7 16.71 12.18 -23.07
C GLU A 7 17.00 12.54 -21.60
N THR A 8 17.63 13.69 -21.37
CA THR A 8 17.96 14.16 -20.02
C THR A 8 16.71 14.41 -19.19
N TYR A 9 15.67 15.01 -19.80
CA TYR A 9 14.41 15.27 -19.14
C TYR A 9 13.70 13.96 -18.72
N LEU A 10 13.58 12.99 -19.64
CA LEU A 10 12.93 11.71 -19.37
C LEU A 10 13.71 10.88 -18.34
N SER A 11 15.04 10.89 -18.41
CA SER A 11 15.88 10.25 -17.40
C SER A 11 15.70 10.88 -16.01
N LYS A 12 15.69 12.22 -15.94
CA LYS A 12 15.43 12.93 -14.68
C LYS A 12 14.03 12.63 -14.14
N GLN A 13 13.03 12.57 -15.02
CA GLN A 13 11.66 12.22 -14.65
C GLN A 13 11.64 10.84 -14.01
N LEU A 14 12.18 9.81 -14.67
CA LEU A 14 12.22 8.43 -14.15
C LEU A 14 12.89 8.38 -12.77
N ASN A 15 14.07 8.97 -12.62
CA ASN A 15 14.85 8.96 -11.37
C ASN A 15 14.20 9.70 -10.19
N SER A 16 13.22 10.57 -10.45
CA SER A 16 12.54 11.36 -9.43
C SER A 16 11.20 10.78 -8.96
N ILE A 17 10.73 9.71 -9.61
CA ILE A 17 9.44 9.10 -9.31
C ILE A 17 9.49 8.40 -7.96
N THR A 18 8.55 8.74 -7.09
CA THR A 18 8.27 8.07 -5.81
C THR A 18 6.77 7.95 -5.62
N GLN A 19 6.33 7.06 -4.72
CA GLN A 19 4.93 6.91 -4.36
C GLN A 19 4.48 8.16 -3.58
N ALA A 20 3.51 8.89 -4.12
CA ALA A 20 2.95 10.07 -3.49
C ALA A 20 2.10 9.69 -2.28
N LYS A 21 1.82 10.65 -1.40
CA LYS A 21 1.00 10.41 -0.20
C LYS A 21 -0.43 10.01 -0.61
N PHE A 22 -0.93 8.91 -0.04
CA PHE A 22 -2.22 8.30 -0.33
C PHE A 22 -2.40 7.72 -1.74
N GLU A 23 -1.34 7.68 -2.54
CA GLU A 23 -1.38 7.04 -3.85
C GLU A 23 -1.34 5.52 -3.71
N LYS A 24 -2.20 4.83 -4.47
CA LYS A 24 -2.22 3.37 -4.53
C LYS A 24 -0.97 2.84 -5.25
N VAL A 25 -0.52 1.65 -4.88
CA VAL A 25 0.64 1.01 -5.52
C VAL A 25 0.44 0.87 -7.02
N GLN A 26 -0.79 0.58 -7.46
CA GLN A 26 -1.12 0.45 -8.88
C GLN A 26 -0.88 1.74 -9.68
N ASP A 27 -1.29 2.89 -9.15
CA ASP A 27 -1.11 4.19 -9.81
C ASP A 27 0.38 4.56 -9.89
N TYR A 28 1.09 4.34 -8.78
CA TYR A 28 2.54 4.53 -8.72
C TYR A 28 3.29 3.66 -9.72
N ALA A 29 2.97 2.35 -9.77
CA ALA A 29 3.54 1.41 -10.73
C ALA A 29 3.30 1.87 -12.18
N GLY A 30 2.08 2.28 -12.51
CA GLY A 30 1.74 2.78 -13.85
C GLY A 30 2.55 4.01 -14.24
N ARG A 31 2.87 4.92 -13.31
CA ARG A 31 3.77 6.06 -13.59
C ARG A 31 5.21 5.62 -13.85
N VAL A 32 5.72 4.64 -13.11
CA VAL A 32 7.07 4.08 -13.34
C VAL A 32 7.14 3.40 -14.71
N GLU A 33 6.18 2.54 -15.04
CA GLU A 33 6.11 1.86 -16.33
C GLU A 33 6.00 2.83 -17.50
N LEU A 34 5.15 3.86 -17.37
CA LEU A 34 4.99 4.88 -18.41
C LEU A 34 6.29 5.69 -18.61
N ALA A 35 6.98 6.06 -17.53
CA ALA A 35 8.25 6.77 -17.62
C ALA A 35 9.34 5.89 -18.24
N LEU A 36 9.41 4.62 -17.86
CA LEU A 36 10.32 3.64 -18.43
C LEU A 36 10.07 3.45 -19.93
N TYR A 37 8.81 3.24 -20.34
CA TYR A 37 8.42 3.08 -21.74
C TYR A 37 8.83 4.30 -22.58
N ARG A 38 8.54 5.51 -22.10
CA ARG A 38 8.92 6.75 -22.79
C ARG A 38 10.43 6.87 -22.97
N LEU A 39 11.19 6.60 -21.90
CA LEU A 39 12.65 6.70 -21.94
C LEU A 39 13.26 5.61 -22.85
N ILE A 40 12.79 4.36 -22.78
CA ILE A 40 13.25 3.29 -23.68
C ILE A 40 13.00 3.68 -25.12
N ASN A 41 11.80 4.14 -25.47
CA ASN A 41 11.48 4.48 -26.85
C ASN A 41 12.35 5.62 -27.39
N GLU A 42 12.60 6.65 -26.57
CA GLU A 42 13.46 7.76 -26.96
C GLU A 42 14.92 7.30 -27.16
N MET A 43 15.45 6.52 -26.20
CA MET A 43 16.84 6.08 -26.21
C MET A 43 17.15 5.02 -27.30
N THR A 44 16.12 4.32 -27.80
CA THR A 44 16.26 3.23 -28.78
C THR A 44 15.87 3.61 -30.21
N LYS A 45 15.33 4.81 -30.44
CA LYS A 45 14.73 5.26 -31.71
C LYS A 45 15.63 5.07 -32.94
N ASP A 46 16.93 5.34 -32.80
CA ASP A 46 17.91 5.27 -33.90
C ASP A 46 19.07 4.31 -33.56
N LYS A 47 18.78 3.26 -32.78
CA LYS A 47 19.80 2.30 -32.31
C LYS A 47 19.68 0.96 -33.02
N THR A 48 20.80 0.25 -33.09
CA THR A 48 20.81 -1.15 -33.53
C THR A 48 20.03 -2.03 -32.55
N ILE A 49 19.57 -3.19 -33.02
CA ILE A 49 18.83 -4.14 -32.17
C ILE A 49 19.62 -4.52 -30.91
N THR A 50 20.93 -4.70 -31.02
CA THR A 50 21.82 -5.04 -29.90
C THR A 50 21.97 -3.90 -28.91
N GLU A 51 22.13 -2.66 -29.38
CA GLU A 51 22.15 -1.48 -28.51
C GLU A 51 20.81 -1.30 -27.81
N SER A 52 19.70 -1.41 -28.55
CA SER A 52 18.34 -1.27 -28.00
C SER A 52 18.06 -2.29 -26.91
N ARG A 53 18.45 -3.55 -27.08
CA ARG A 53 18.33 -4.58 -26.04
C ARG A 53 19.14 -4.24 -24.80
N THR A 54 20.38 -3.78 -24.97
CA THR A 54 21.25 -3.39 -23.85
C THR A 54 20.65 -2.21 -23.09
N ILE A 55 20.22 -1.17 -23.81
CA ILE A 55 19.57 0.02 -23.24
C ILE A 55 18.31 -0.37 -22.46
N SER A 56 17.40 -1.15 -23.08
CA SER A 56 16.19 -1.61 -22.41
C SER A 56 16.50 -2.41 -21.14
N LYS A 57 17.51 -3.28 -21.17
CA LYS A 57 17.90 -4.06 -19.98
C LYS A 57 18.39 -3.14 -18.85
N VAL A 58 19.27 -2.20 -19.16
CA VAL A 58 19.81 -1.24 -18.17
C VAL A 58 18.70 -0.39 -17.56
N LEU A 59 17.83 0.17 -18.40
CA LEU A 59 16.72 1.03 -17.95
C LEU A 59 15.68 0.24 -17.14
N THR A 60 15.40 -1.01 -17.51
CA THR A 60 14.52 -1.88 -16.71
C THR A 60 15.12 -2.16 -15.34
N THR A 61 16.41 -2.48 -15.24
CA THR A 61 17.08 -2.65 -13.94
C THR A 61 17.07 -1.37 -13.11
N GLN A 62 17.26 -0.21 -13.74
CA GLN A 62 17.14 1.08 -13.06
C GLN A 62 15.71 1.31 -12.54
N ALA A 63 14.69 1.06 -13.35
CA ALA A 63 13.29 1.21 -12.97
C ALA A 63 12.88 0.26 -11.84
N GLN A 64 13.43 -0.97 -11.78
CA GLN A 64 13.23 -1.89 -10.67
C GLN A 64 13.68 -1.28 -9.33
N ASN A 65 14.89 -0.70 -9.30
CA ASN A 65 15.42 -0.07 -8.10
C ASN A 65 14.59 1.16 -7.71
N ILE A 66 14.25 2.01 -8.69
CA ILE A 66 13.41 3.20 -8.46
C ILE A 66 12.05 2.80 -7.91
N PHE A 67 11.41 1.80 -8.53
CA PHE A 67 10.12 1.29 -8.09
C PHE A 67 10.19 0.90 -6.61
N VAL A 68 11.11 -0.01 -6.24
CA VAL A 68 11.26 -0.51 -4.88
C VAL A 68 11.60 0.61 -3.89
N ASP A 69 12.54 1.50 -4.25
CA ASP A 69 13.02 2.53 -3.35
C ASP A 69 12.00 3.64 -3.08
N GLY A 70 11.16 3.94 -4.10
CA GLY A 70 10.10 4.93 -4.03
C GLY A 70 8.81 4.44 -3.39
N LEU A 71 8.66 3.14 -3.09
CA LEU A 71 7.52 2.62 -2.32
C LEU A 71 7.55 3.07 -0.87
N TYR A 72 6.37 3.05 -0.23
CA TYR A 72 6.26 3.21 1.22
C TYR A 72 7.12 2.20 1.98
N PHE A 73 7.65 2.64 3.13
CA PHE A 73 8.63 1.90 3.93
C PHE A 73 8.18 0.46 4.24
N GLN A 74 6.91 0.27 4.60
CA GLN A 74 6.35 -1.03 4.95
C GLN A 74 6.47 -2.02 3.79
N ILE A 75 6.04 -1.62 2.59
CA ILE A 75 6.06 -2.44 1.39
C ILE A 75 7.50 -2.64 0.88
N ARG A 76 8.29 -1.56 0.83
CA ARG A 76 9.69 -1.59 0.42
C ARG A 76 10.53 -2.59 1.22
N THR A 77 10.31 -2.65 2.53
CA THR A 77 11.08 -3.54 3.42
C THR A 77 10.82 -5.01 3.10
N VAL A 78 9.56 -5.36 2.82
CA VAL A 78 9.17 -6.71 2.42
C VAL A 78 9.79 -7.06 1.06
N LEU A 79 9.65 -6.19 0.06
CA LEU A 79 10.17 -6.44 -1.28
C LEU A 79 11.69 -6.59 -1.31
N ARG A 80 12.45 -5.81 -0.52
CA ARG A 80 13.91 -5.95 -0.43
C ARG A 80 14.37 -7.28 0.15
N ALA A 81 13.55 -7.94 0.97
CA ALA A 81 13.83 -9.27 1.49
C ALA A 81 13.52 -10.38 0.45
N MET A 82 12.71 -10.07 -0.56
CA MET A 82 12.32 -11.00 -1.62
C MET A 82 13.34 -10.95 -2.77
N LYS A 83 13.74 -12.12 -3.29
CA LYS A 83 14.65 -12.23 -4.46
C LYS A 83 13.89 -12.10 -5.78
N LEU A 84 13.31 -10.92 -6.04
CA LEU A 84 12.51 -10.64 -7.24
C LEU A 84 13.40 -10.20 -8.39
N ASN A 85 13.16 -10.72 -9.61
CA ASN A 85 14.06 -10.51 -10.75
C ASN A 85 13.41 -9.72 -11.90
N SER A 86 12.08 -9.52 -11.87
CA SER A 86 11.36 -8.74 -12.88
C SER A 86 10.58 -7.60 -12.25
N LEU A 87 10.36 -6.52 -13.01
CA LEU A 87 9.53 -5.40 -12.57
C LEU A 87 8.09 -5.87 -12.32
N GLU A 88 7.58 -6.77 -13.14
CA GLU A 88 6.25 -7.37 -13.02
C GLU A 88 6.10 -8.15 -11.70
N GLU A 89 7.09 -8.98 -11.34
CA GLU A 89 7.12 -9.70 -10.06
C GLU A 89 7.10 -8.73 -8.87
N MET A 90 7.87 -7.62 -8.96
CA MET A 90 7.90 -6.58 -7.93
C MET A 90 6.55 -5.87 -7.80
N ILE A 91 5.91 -5.49 -8.91
CA ILE A 91 4.60 -4.85 -8.90
C ILE A 91 3.56 -5.78 -8.27
N LYS A 92 3.53 -7.05 -8.69
CA LYS A 92 2.62 -8.05 -8.14
C LYS A 92 2.79 -8.21 -6.62
N ALA A 93 4.04 -8.39 -6.16
CA ALA A 93 4.32 -8.50 -4.73
C ALA A 93 3.92 -7.24 -3.95
N ALA A 94 4.15 -6.04 -4.51
CA ALA A 94 3.76 -4.79 -3.87
C ALA A 94 2.24 -4.64 -3.75
N LEU A 95 1.48 -5.05 -4.78
CA LEU A 95 0.02 -5.03 -4.75
C LEU A 95 -0.54 -6.01 -3.71
N GLU A 96 0.02 -7.22 -3.65
CA GLU A 96 -0.36 -8.23 -2.65
C GLU A 96 -0.09 -7.72 -1.23
N GLU A 97 1.05 -7.07 -0.99
CA GLU A 97 1.39 -6.48 0.30
C GLU A 97 0.50 -5.28 0.66
N GLU A 98 0.19 -4.38 -0.30
CA GLU A 98 -0.76 -3.28 -0.08
C GLU A 98 -2.14 -3.79 0.36
N GLN A 99 -2.64 -4.82 -0.33
CA GLN A 99 -3.90 -5.46 0.02
C GLN A 99 -3.85 -6.13 1.39
N ALA A 100 -2.76 -6.79 1.74
CA ALA A 100 -2.58 -7.41 3.05
C ALA A 100 -2.63 -6.35 4.18
N LEU A 101 -1.95 -5.22 4.00
CA LEU A 101 -1.98 -4.09 4.94
C LEU A 101 -3.38 -3.48 5.07
N GLU A 102 -4.14 -3.37 3.98
CA GLU A 102 -5.52 -2.89 4.00
C GLU A 102 -6.45 -3.84 4.77
N ASN A 103 -6.32 -5.15 4.54
CA ASN A 103 -7.07 -6.18 5.27
C ASN A 103 -6.77 -6.17 6.77
N LEU A 104 -5.51 -5.91 7.17
CA LEU A 104 -5.13 -5.79 8.58
C LEU A 104 -5.80 -4.59 9.26
N LYS A 105 -5.90 -3.45 8.56
CA LYS A 105 -6.62 -2.27 9.05
C LYS A 105 -8.11 -2.59 9.26
N GLN A 106 -8.75 -3.20 8.26
CA GLN A 106 -10.16 -3.60 8.36
C GLN A 106 -10.44 -4.55 9.54
N LYS A 107 -9.54 -5.51 9.81
CA LYS A 107 -9.65 -6.42 10.97
C LYS A 107 -9.56 -5.67 12.30
N TYR A 108 -8.74 -4.63 12.38
CA TYR A 108 -8.63 -3.79 13.58
C TYR A 108 -9.89 -2.95 13.79
N ASP A 109 -10.40 -2.32 12.73
CA ASP A 109 -11.60 -1.49 12.79
C ASP A 109 -12.84 -2.32 13.18
N THR A 110 -12.98 -3.52 12.61
CA THR A 110 -14.10 -4.44 12.92
C THR A 110 -14.06 -4.96 14.36
N LYS A 111 -12.87 -5.15 14.94
CA LYS A 111 -12.74 -5.53 16.36
C LYS A 111 -13.13 -4.39 17.29
N ASN A 112 -12.91 -3.14 16.88
CA ASN A 112 -13.21 -1.98 17.70
C ASN A 112 -14.71 -1.63 17.71
N THR A 113 -15.45 -1.94 16.64
CA THR A 113 -16.91 -1.73 16.58
C THR A 113 -17.73 -2.76 17.38
N ASN A 114 -17.16 -3.94 17.68
CA ASN A 114 -17.81 -4.94 18.56
C ASN A 114 -17.63 -4.66 20.06
N SER A 115 -16.95 -3.57 20.42
CA SER A 115 -16.81 -3.12 21.82
C SER A 115 -17.94 -2.17 22.27
N TYR A 116 -18.96 -1.93 21.44
CA TYR A 116 -20.28 -1.52 21.95
C TYR A 116 -21.10 -2.78 22.25
N SER A 117 -20.56 -3.66 23.10
CA SER A 117 -21.42 -4.58 23.84
C SER A 117 -22.44 -3.71 24.57
N LYS A 118 -23.70 -3.75 24.12
CA LYS A 118 -24.80 -3.03 24.77
C LYS A 118 -24.69 -3.31 26.26
N PRO A 119 -24.64 -2.30 27.15
CA PRO A 119 -24.39 -2.57 28.56
C PRO A 119 -25.45 -3.53 29.11
N LYS A 120 -25.00 -4.56 29.82
CA LYS A 120 -25.89 -5.47 30.55
C LYS A 120 -26.32 -4.78 31.84
N CYS A 121 -27.63 -4.66 32.04
CA CYS A 121 -28.18 -4.16 33.28
C CYS A 121 -28.12 -5.24 34.35
N TYR A 122 -27.46 -4.99 35.48
CA TYR A 122 -27.40 -5.93 36.61
C TYR A 122 -28.67 -5.94 37.47
N ASN A 123 -29.60 -5.01 37.23
CA ASN A 123 -30.89 -5.00 37.92
C ASN A 123 -31.90 -5.97 37.28
N CYS A 124 -31.98 -5.99 35.95
CA CYS A 124 -32.99 -6.74 35.20
C CYS A 124 -32.42 -7.71 34.15
N GLU A 125 -31.09 -7.84 34.11
CA GLU A 125 -30.31 -8.71 33.24
C GLU A 125 -30.48 -8.45 31.73
N SER A 126 -31.19 -7.40 31.34
CA SER A 126 -31.43 -7.00 29.95
C SER A 126 -30.29 -6.13 29.42
N PHE A 127 -30.05 -6.18 28.10
CA PHE A 127 -29.03 -5.37 27.43
C PHE A 127 -29.58 -4.01 26.96
N GLY A 128 -28.70 -3.01 26.82
CA GLY A 128 -28.99 -1.73 26.18
C GLY A 128 -29.07 -0.53 27.13
N HIS A 129 -28.89 -0.74 28.42
CA HIS A 129 -28.82 0.32 29.43
C HIS A 129 -28.01 -0.15 30.65
N PHE A 130 -27.45 0.79 31.43
CA PHE A 130 -26.80 0.46 32.70
C PHE A 130 -27.84 0.31 33.83
N SER A 131 -27.48 -0.35 34.93
CA SER A 131 -28.39 -0.49 36.10
C SER A 131 -28.93 0.83 36.64
N LYS A 132 -28.17 1.93 36.49
CA LYS A 132 -28.57 3.29 36.88
C LYS A 132 -29.71 3.86 36.02
N ASP A 133 -29.83 3.40 34.76
CA ASP A 133 -30.81 3.87 33.78
C ASP A 133 -32.00 2.89 33.67
N CYS A 134 -32.09 1.91 34.58
CA CYS A 134 -33.10 0.87 34.55
C CYS A 134 -34.46 1.40 35.04
N ARG A 135 -35.51 1.23 34.22
CA ARG A 135 -36.89 1.62 34.59
C ARG A 135 -37.65 0.57 35.41
N LYS A 136 -37.06 -0.63 35.61
CA LYS A 136 -37.65 -1.66 36.47
C LYS A 136 -37.34 -1.38 37.95
N PRO A 137 -38.21 -1.76 38.88
CA PRO A 137 -37.92 -1.64 40.31
C PRO A 137 -36.58 -2.33 40.64
N LYS A 138 -35.85 -1.80 41.62
CA LYS A 138 -34.57 -2.38 42.05
C LYS A 138 -34.83 -3.77 42.62
N ASN A 139 -34.14 -4.78 42.09
CA ASN A 139 -34.13 -6.12 42.64
C ASN A 139 -33.34 -6.08 43.95
N THR A 140 -34.06 -6.04 45.07
CA THR A 140 -33.48 -6.01 46.43
C THR A 140 -32.99 -7.37 46.92
N ASN A 141 -33.02 -8.41 46.09
CA ASN A 141 -32.61 -9.77 46.49
C ASN A 141 -31.09 -10.02 46.49
N ASN A 142 -30.27 -8.97 46.51
CA ASN A 142 -28.83 -9.12 46.75
C ASN A 142 -28.57 -9.04 48.25
N ASN A 143 -28.56 -10.21 48.90
CA ASN A 143 -27.87 -10.40 50.17
C ASN A 143 -26.40 -9.99 49.98
N GLY A 144 -26.05 -8.82 50.50
CA GLY A 144 -24.68 -8.37 50.58
C GLY A 144 -23.90 -9.29 51.51
N ASN A 145 -23.18 -10.25 50.95
CA ASN A 145 -22.03 -10.82 51.64
C ASN A 145 -20.89 -9.81 51.53
N LYS A 146 -20.69 -9.11 52.63
CA LYS A 146 -19.49 -8.34 52.95
C LYS A 146 -18.41 -9.30 53.45
#